data_AF-A0A146JY08-F1
#
_entry.id   AF-A0A146JY08-F1
#
_cell.length_a   1.000
_cell.length_b   1.000
_cell.length_c   1.000
_cell.angle_alpha   90.00
_cell.angle_beta   90.00
_cell.angle_gamma   90.00
#
_symmetry.space_group_name_H-M   'P 1'
#
loop_
_entity.id
_entity.type
_entity.pdbx_description
1 polymer ?
#
loop_
_entity_poly.entity_id
_entity_poly.type
_entity_poly.pdbx_seq_one_letter_code
_entity_poly.pdbx_strand_id
1 'polypeptide(L)'
;MKGFFVTLLVVFMGGKEVEMSSDGMKQLTTGFLKVLGACKTELGLSDGILSDMYHLWKEEYEQVSRDSGCMFSCMSKKLDILDGDGKIHHDHTKEYVLSNGGGEDLARQLINVAHDCEKQQESLEDECDRMLEIAKCLRRNIKEIQWTPKVEVIITEIVADM
;
A
#
# COMPACT_ATOMS: atom_id res chain seq x y z
N MET A 1 48.05 -10.22 -39.66
CA MET A 1 47.34 -11.37 -39.05
C MET A 1 47.72 -11.40 -37.57
N LYS A 2 46.73 -11.53 -36.66
CA LYS A 2 46.77 -11.34 -35.19
C LYS A 2 46.61 -9.85 -34.80
N GLY A 3 45.44 -9.34 -34.40
CA GLY A 3 44.31 -9.95 -33.72
C GLY A 3 44.55 -9.91 -32.22
N PHE A 4 44.26 -8.77 -31.58
CA PHE A 4 44.23 -8.64 -30.13
C PHE A 4 42.82 -8.23 -29.72
N PHE A 5 42.07 -9.22 -29.22
CA PHE A 5 40.72 -9.10 -28.71
C PHE A 5 40.72 -8.14 -27.50
N VAL A 6 39.95 -7.06 -27.59
CA VAL A 6 39.61 -6.23 -26.43
C VAL A 6 38.49 -6.95 -25.68
N THR A 7 38.82 -7.59 -24.57
CA THR A 7 37.85 -8.23 -23.68
C THR A 7 37.08 -7.14 -22.92
N LEU A 8 35.87 -6.85 -23.37
CA LEU A 8 34.92 -5.97 -22.67
C LEU A 8 34.37 -6.72 -21.45
N LEU A 9 34.91 -6.44 -20.26
CA LEU A 9 34.31 -6.87 -18.99
C LEU A 9 33.05 -6.02 -18.74
N VAL A 10 31.90 -6.51 -19.21
CA VAL A 10 30.60 -5.98 -18.81
C VAL A 10 30.37 -6.38 -17.36
N VAL A 11 30.62 -5.43 -16.45
CA VAL A 11 30.18 -5.55 -15.06
C VAL A 11 28.65 -5.45 -15.09
N PHE A 12 27.97 -6.60 -15.06
CA PHE A 12 26.56 -6.67 -14.72
C PHE A 12 26.44 -6.18 -13.26
N MET A 13 26.09 -4.91 -13.09
CA MET A 13 25.46 -4.45 -11.85
C MET A 13 24.12 -5.17 -11.78
N GLY A 14 24.12 -6.35 -11.16
CA GLY A 14 22.89 -7.00 -10.73
C GLY A 14 22.22 -6.08 -9.72
N GLY A 15 21.29 -5.25 -10.19
CA GLY A 15 20.28 -4.67 -9.33
C GLY A 15 19.61 -5.86 -8.65
N LYS A 16 19.68 -5.91 -7.32
CA LYS A 16 18.87 -6.86 -6.57
C LYS A 16 17.42 -6.46 -6.82
N GLU A 17 16.76 -7.15 -7.74
CA GLU A 17 15.31 -7.12 -7.85
C GLU A 17 14.80 -7.61 -6.50
N VAL A 18 14.26 -6.68 -5.70
CA VAL A 18 13.61 -7.01 -4.44
C VAL A 18 12.22 -7.51 -4.83
N GLU A 19 12.14 -8.77 -5.23
CA GLU A 19 10.85 -9.42 -5.41
C GLU A 19 10.21 -9.56 -4.03
N MET A 20 9.17 -8.78 -3.78
CA MET A 20 8.27 -9.03 -2.67
C MET A 20 7.60 -10.39 -2.88
N SER A 21 7.66 -11.26 -1.88
CA SER A 21 6.95 -12.54 -1.99
C SER A 21 5.44 -12.28 -2.08
N SER A 22 4.78 -13.01 -2.97
CA SER A 22 3.32 -13.01 -3.13
C SER A 22 2.57 -13.15 -1.79
N ASP A 23 3.15 -13.90 -0.86
CA ASP A 23 2.56 -14.18 0.45
C ASP A 23 2.59 -12.97 1.39
N GLY A 24 3.69 -12.19 1.39
CA GLY A 24 3.80 -11.02 2.27
C GLY A 24 2.74 -9.97 1.93
N MET A 25 2.50 -9.74 0.65
CA MET A 25 1.48 -8.79 0.21
C MET A 25 0.06 -9.26 0.52
N LYS A 26 -0.19 -10.56 0.29
CA LYS A 26 -1.47 -11.15 0.64
C LYS A 26 -1.75 -10.94 2.12
N GLN A 27 -0.76 -11.14 2.99
CA GLN A 27 -0.89 -10.90 4.42
C GLN A 27 -1.13 -9.42 4.77
N LEU A 28 -0.38 -8.49 4.17
CA LEU A 28 -0.58 -7.05 4.35
C LEU A 28 -2.00 -6.62 4.00
N THR A 29 -2.49 -6.99 2.81
CA THR A 29 -3.85 -6.68 2.38
C THR A 29 -4.89 -7.41 3.25
N THR A 30 -4.62 -8.65 3.67
CA THR A 30 -5.52 -9.41 4.57
C THR A 30 -5.68 -8.71 5.92
N GLY A 31 -4.62 -8.13 6.49
CA GLY A 31 -4.73 -7.39 7.75
C GLY A 31 -5.71 -6.22 7.66
N PHE A 32 -5.67 -5.44 6.58
CA PHE A 32 -6.66 -4.39 6.31
C PHE A 32 -8.09 -4.96 6.16
N LEU A 33 -8.24 -6.05 5.43
CA LEU A 33 -9.56 -6.68 5.21
C LEU A 33 -10.17 -7.26 6.50
N LYS A 34 -9.35 -7.75 7.44
CA LYS A 34 -9.81 -8.22 8.76
C LYS A 34 -10.52 -7.13 9.57
N VAL A 35 -10.08 -5.88 9.45
CA VAL A 35 -10.66 -4.75 10.18
C VAL A 35 -11.72 -3.98 9.38
N LEU A 36 -11.85 -4.26 8.08
CA LEU A 36 -12.79 -3.58 7.17
C LEU A 36 -14.23 -3.65 7.68
N GLY A 37 -14.69 -4.83 8.08
CA GLY A 37 -16.07 -5.01 8.56
C GLY A 37 -16.39 -4.15 9.78
N ALA A 38 -15.48 -4.10 10.75
CA ALA A 38 -15.62 -3.25 11.93
C ALA A 38 -15.67 -1.76 11.54
N CYS A 39 -14.76 -1.31 10.69
CA CYS A 39 -14.72 0.08 10.23
C CYS A 39 -15.97 0.48 9.44
N LYS A 40 -16.46 -0.39 8.55
CA LYS A 40 -17.71 -0.17 7.82
C LYS A 40 -18.89 0.02 8.77
N THR A 41 -19.02 -0.84 9.78
CA THR A 41 -20.09 -0.74 10.78
C THR A 41 -19.95 0.52 11.64
N GLU A 42 -18.75 0.83 12.13
CA GLU A 42 -18.49 2.01 12.97
C GLU A 42 -18.77 3.32 12.23
N LEU A 43 -18.44 3.39 10.95
CA LEU A 43 -18.65 4.57 10.10
C LEU A 43 -20.06 4.61 9.48
N GLY A 44 -20.87 3.57 9.64
CA GLY A 44 -22.22 3.49 9.05
C GLY A 44 -22.23 3.47 7.53
N LEU A 45 -21.20 2.91 6.90
CA LEU A 45 -21.02 2.95 5.44
C LEU A 45 -21.80 1.83 4.73
N SER A 46 -22.31 2.15 3.54
CA SER A 46 -23.01 1.18 2.68
C SER A 46 -22.06 0.17 2.04
N ASP A 47 -22.60 -0.91 1.48
CA ASP A 47 -21.83 -1.93 0.74
C ASP A 47 -21.08 -1.35 -0.48
N GLY A 48 -21.55 -0.22 -1.02
CA GLY A 48 -20.90 0.47 -2.15
C GLY A 48 -19.44 0.85 -1.88
N ILE A 49 -19.05 0.97 -0.62
CA ILE A 49 -17.67 1.29 -0.23
C ILE A 49 -16.65 0.24 -0.70
N LEU A 50 -17.06 -1.03 -0.77
CA LEU A 50 -16.21 -2.10 -1.29
C LEU A 50 -15.92 -1.91 -2.78
N SER A 51 -16.92 -1.44 -3.53
CA SER A 51 -16.77 -1.12 -4.94
C SER A 51 -15.82 0.06 -5.15
N ASP A 52 -15.92 1.10 -4.31
CA ASP A 52 -15.02 2.26 -4.39
C ASP A 52 -13.57 1.85 -4.11
N MET A 53 -13.33 1.05 -3.07
CA MET A 53 -12.00 0.51 -2.78
C MET A 53 -11.47 -0.36 -3.92
N TYR A 54 -12.32 -1.20 -4.51
CA TYR A 54 -11.94 -2.01 -5.66
C TYR A 54 -11.54 -1.14 -6.87
N HIS A 55 -12.34 -0.13 -7.21
CA HIS A 55 -12.07 0.77 -8.33
C HIS A 55 -10.81 1.61 -8.09
N LEU A 56 -10.54 2.01 -6.84
CA LEU A 56 -9.29 2.66 -6.49
C LEU A 56 -8.11 1.77 -6.88
N TRP A 57 -8.11 0.50 -6.51
CA TRP A 57 -6.94 -0.37 -6.71
C TRP A 57 -6.83 -1.00 -8.11
N LYS A 58 -7.95 -1.26 -8.80
CA LYS A 58 -7.98 -1.92 -10.12
C LYS A 58 -8.00 -0.96 -11.29
N GLU A 59 -8.95 -0.04 -11.29
CA GLU A 59 -9.26 0.77 -12.49
C GLU A 59 -8.48 2.09 -12.48
N GLU A 60 -7.65 2.29 -11.45
CA GLU A 60 -6.95 3.54 -11.18
C GLU A 60 -7.88 4.74 -11.11
N TYR A 61 -9.15 4.50 -10.77
CA TYR A 61 -10.15 5.55 -10.71
C TYR A 61 -9.77 6.55 -9.62
N GLU A 62 -9.79 7.82 -10.00
CA GLU A 62 -9.53 8.95 -9.10
C GLU A 62 -10.85 9.46 -8.46
N GLN A 63 -12.00 9.11 -9.05
CA GLN A 63 -13.33 9.45 -8.56
C GLN A 63 -13.85 8.38 -7.59
N VAL A 64 -13.27 8.36 -6.40
CA VAL A 64 -13.75 7.57 -5.27
C VAL A 64 -14.28 8.49 -4.18
N SER A 65 -15.26 8.01 -3.43
CA SER A 65 -15.92 8.80 -2.38
C SER A 65 -14.94 9.17 -1.26
N ARG A 66 -15.20 10.32 -0.60
CA ARG A 66 -14.51 10.71 0.64
C ARG A 66 -14.59 9.61 1.71
N ASP A 67 -15.68 8.86 1.73
CA ASP A 67 -15.88 7.72 2.65
C ASP A 67 -14.80 6.65 2.50
N SER A 68 -14.21 6.50 1.31
CA SER A 68 -13.06 5.62 1.09
C SER A 68 -11.86 6.06 1.91
N GLY A 69 -11.62 7.37 1.98
CA GLY A 69 -10.59 7.95 2.84
C GLY A 69 -10.86 7.71 4.32
N CYS A 70 -12.10 7.89 4.77
CA CYS A 70 -12.50 7.56 6.13
C CYS A 70 -12.30 6.07 6.47
N MET A 71 -12.59 5.18 5.51
CA MET A 71 -12.35 3.74 5.66
C MET A 71 -10.85 3.45 5.83
N PHE A 72 -9.98 4.00 4.97
CA PHE A 72 -8.53 3.82 5.11
C PHE A 72 -8.00 4.38 6.43
N SER A 73 -8.48 5.54 6.88
CA SER A 73 -8.10 6.10 8.17
C SER A 73 -8.50 5.16 9.31
N CYS A 74 -9.75 4.70 9.33
CA CYS A 74 -10.24 3.78 10.37
C CYS A 74 -9.43 2.49 10.42
N MET A 75 -9.19 1.85 9.27
CA MET A 75 -8.42 0.61 9.22
C MET A 75 -6.99 0.82 9.69
N SER A 76 -6.35 1.92 9.26
CA SER A 76 -4.97 2.23 9.63
C SER A 76 -4.84 2.52 11.13
N LYS A 77 -5.81 3.22 11.74
CA LYS A 77 -5.87 3.40 13.20
C LYS A 77 -6.04 2.07 13.95
N LYS A 78 -6.92 1.17 13.47
CA LYS A 78 -7.11 -0.15 14.09
C LYS A 78 -5.90 -1.08 13.97
N LEU A 79 -5.08 -0.87 12.95
CA LEU A 79 -3.83 -1.58 12.74
C LEU A 79 -2.62 -0.87 13.37
N ASP A 80 -2.85 0.22 14.10
CA ASP A 80 -1.82 1.03 14.76
C ASP A 80 -0.79 1.61 13.78
N ILE A 81 -1.19 1.78 12.51
CA ILE A 81 -0.39 2.39 11.45
C ILE A 81 -0.44 3.92 11.53
N LEU A 82 -1.56 4.47 12.03
CA LEU A 82 -1.69 5.91 12.28
C LEU A 82 -1.57 6.20 13.78
N ASP A 83 -0.89 7.28 14.11
CA ASP A 83 -0.84 7.83 15.46
C ASP A 83 -2.13 8.61 15.83
N GLY A 84 -2.16 9.17 17.04
CA GLY A 84 -3.29 9.95 17.55
C GLY A 84 -3.58 11.25 16.78
N ASP A 85 -2.61 11.76 16.03
CA ASP A 85 -2.74 12.95 15.19
C ASP A 85 -3.13 12.58 13.74
N GLY A 86 -3.29 11.29 13.44
CA GLY A 86 -3.64 10.79 12.12
C GLY A 86 -2.46 10.80 11.14
N LYS A 87 -1.24 10.76 11.66
CA LYS A 87 0.02 10.64 10.89
C LYS A 87 0.54 9.23 10.91
N ILE A 88 1.39 8.87 9.96
CA ILE A 88 1.90 7.50 9.87
C ILE A 88 2.91 7.24 11.00
N HIS A 89 2.61 6.27 11.86
CA HIS A 89 3.51 5.80 12.89
C HIS A 89 4.57 4.88 12.28
N HIS A 90 5.74 5.42 11.96
CA HIS A 90 6.77 4.71 11.20
C HIS A 90 7.21 3.37 11.83
N ASP A 91 7.41 3.34 13.15
CA ASP A 91 7.88 2.12 13.83
C ASP A 91 6.80 1.02 13.83
N HIS A 92 5.55 1.34 14.16
CA HIS A 92 4.44 0.40 14.08
C HIS A 92 4.12 -0.02 12.64
N THR A 93 4.27 0.88 11.67
CA THR A 93 4.15 0.55 10.25
C THR A 93 5.23 -0.47 9.86
N LYS A 94 6.47 -0.28 10.32
CA LYS A 94 7.55 -1.24 10.10
C LYS A 94 7.23 -2.59 10.71
N GLU A 95 6.79 -2.61 11.97
CA GLU A 95 6.42 -3.82 12.68
C GLU A 95 5.26 -4.56 11.99
N TYR A 96 4.23 -3.81 11.55
CA TYR A 96 3.12 -4.35 10.78
C TYR A 96 3.61 -5.00 9.49
N VAL A 97 4.50 -4.35 8.75
CA VAL A 97 5.04 -4.91 7.50
C VAL A 97 5.83 -6.20 7.75
N LEU A 98 6.73 -6.19 8.74
CA LEU A 98 7.55 -7.34 9.09
C LEU A 98 6.71 -8.53 9.60
N SER A 99 5.72 -8.26 10.44
CA SER A 99 4.86 -9.29 11.04
C SER A 99 3.93 -9.96 10.03
N ASN A 100 3.66 -9.29 8.91
CA ASN A 100 2.85 -9.81 7.80
C ASN A 100 3.72 -10.30 6.63
N GLY A 101 4.92 -10.82 6.92
CA GLY A 101 5.76 -11.49 5.92
C GLY A 101 6.49 -10.55 4.95
N GLY A 102 6.47 -9.24 5.21
CA GLY A 102 7.32 -8.28 4.52
C GLY A 102 8.77 -8.36 5.00
N GLY A 103 9.73 -8.17 4.09
CA GLY A 103 11.14 -8.04 4.45
C GLY A 103 11.50 -6.62 4.90
N GLU A 104 12.66 -6.46 5.56
CA GLU A 104 13.21 -5.16 5.99
C GLU A 104 13.32 -4.14 4.84
N ASP A 105 13.73 -4.59 3.65
CA ASP A 105 13.84 -3.73 2.48
C ASP A 105 12.50 -3.20 2.01
N LEU A 106 11.47 -4.06 2.01
CA LEU A 106 10.10 -3.66 1.69
C LEU A 106 9.55 -2.69 2.74
N ALA A 107 9.70 -3.01 4.02
CA ALA A 107 9.21 -2.16 5.10
C ALA A 107 9.78 -0.74 4.96
N ARG A 108 11.09 -0.65 4.72
CA ARG A 108 11.78 0.62 4.47
C ARG A 108 11.26 1.35 3.23
N GLN A 109 11.06 0.66 2.11
CA GLN A 109 10.53 1.27 0.89
C GLN A 109 9.10 1.79 1.09
N LEU A 110 8.22 0.99 1.69
CA LEU A 110 6.83 1.38 1.95
C LEU A 110 6.73 2.57 2.88
N ILE A 111 7.51 2.59 3.98
CA ILE A 111 7.53 3.72 4.91
C ILE A 111 8.01 4.99 4.20
N ASN A 112 9.07 4.90 3.38
CA ASN A 112 9.58 6.07 2.66
C ASN A 112 8.53 6.64 1.70
N VAL A 113 7.87 5.77 0.92
CA VAL A 113 6.83 6.19 -0.02
C VAL A 113 5.62 6.74 0.73
N ALA A 114 5.23 6.13 1.84
CA ALA A 114 4.12 6.60 2.66
C ALA A 114 4.38 7.98 3.26
N HIS A 115 5.60 8.20 3.77
CA HIS A 115 6.05 9.50 4.29
C HIS A 115 6.07 10.59 3.19
N ASP A 116 6.56 10.26 2.01
CA ASP A 116 6.57 11.20 0.87
C ASP A 116 5.16 11.53 0.38
N CYS A 117 4.23 10.57 0.47
CA CYS A 117 2.82 10.81 0.19
C CYS A 117 2.15 11.66 1.28
N GLU A 118 2.43 11.42 2.56
CA GLU A 118 1.90 12.22 3.67
C GLU A 118 2.30 13.69 3.54
N LYS A 119 3.59 13.95 3.28
CA LYS A 119 4.13 15.32 3.08
C LYS A 119 3.41 16.12 2.01
N GLN A 120 3.02 15.47 0.91
CA GLN A 120 2.31 16.14 -0.18
C GLN A 120 0.91 16.59 0.22
N GLN A 121 0.34 16.00 1.27
CA GLN A 121 -1.04 16.20 1.70
C GLN A 121 -1.15 16.87 3.08
N GLU A 122 -0.05 17.39 3.65
CA GLU A 122 -0.02 18.03 4.97
C GLU A 122 -0.97 19.23 5.10
N SER A 123 -1.32 19.88 4.00
CA SER A 123 -2.24 21.03 3.98
C SER A 123 -3.72 20.64 4.00
N LEU A 124 -4.06 19.35 3.83
CA LEU A 124 -5.45 18.89 3.88
C LEU A 124 -5.88 18.71 5.33
N GLU A 125 -6.81 19.57 5.79
CA GLU A 125 -7.31 19.54 7.17
C GLU A 125 -8.21 18.33 7.42
N ASP A 126 -9.10 18.02 6.48
CA ASP A 126 -10.01 16.88 6.59
C ASP A 126 -9.23 15.55 6.53
N GLU A 127 -9.33 14.76 7.60
CA GLU A 127 -8.57 13.53 7.72
C GLU A 127 -8.96 12.50 6.65
N CYS A 128 -10.25 12.41 6.28
CA CYS A 128 -10.68 11.46 5.28
C CYS A 128 -10.17 11.85 3.90
N ASP A 129 -10.28 13.12 3.51
CA ASP A 129 -9.74 13.61 2.24
C ASP A 129 -8.21 13.44 2.18
N ARG A 130 -7.51 13.78 3.27
CA ARG A 130 -6.06 13.59 3.39
C ARG A 130 -5.67 12.12 3.20
N MET A 131 -6.35 11.21 3.90
CA MET A 131 -6.05 9.79 3.79
C MET A 131 -6.40 9.21 2.41
N LEU A 132 -7.44 9.73 1.76
CA LEU A 132 -7.79 9.35 0.39
C LEU A 132 -6.69 9.72 -0.61
N GLU A 133 -6.16 10.93 -0.51
CA GLU A 133 -5.06 11.40 -1.37
C GLU A 133 -3.74 10.70 -1.07
N ILE A 134 -3.47 10.37 0.21
CA ILE A 134 -2.35 9.50 0.58
C ILE A 134 -2.51 8.12 -0.05
N ALA A 135 -3.69 7.49 0.02
CA ALA A 135 -3.94 6.18 -0.58
C ALA A 135 -3.76 6.19 -2.11
N LYS A 136 -4.25 7.23 -2.79
CA LYS A 136 -4.02 7.43 -4.24
C LYS A 136 -2.55 7.60 -4.56
N CYS A 137 -1.81 8.39 -3.77
CA CYS A 137 -0.38 8.56 -3.92
C CYS A 137 0.37 7.24 -3.72
N LEU A 138 0.07 6.48 -2.66
CA LEU A 138 0.64 5.17 -2.38
C LEU A 138 0.41 4.23 -3.56
N ARG A 139 -0.82 4.12 -4.07
CA ARG A 139 -1.16 3.30 -5.23
C ARG A 139 -0.28 3.62 -6.45
N ARG A 140 -0.09 4.91 -6.76
CA ARG A 140 0.72 5.36 -7.90
C ARG A 140 2.18 4.90 -7.76
N ASN A 141 2.74 4.98 -6.56
CA ASN A 141 4.14 4.63 -6.28
C ASN A 141 4.36 3.13 -6.02
N ILE A 142 3.37 2.40 -5.51
CA ILE A 142 3.45 0.95 -5.27
C ILE A 142 3.70 0.16 -6.57
N LYS A 143 3.26 0.68 -7.72
CA LYS A 143 3.61 0.14 -9.03
C LYS A 143 5.13 0.06 -9.26
N GLU A 144 5.88 0.98 -8.68
CA GLU A 144 7.34 1.04 -8.80
C GLU A 144 8.05 0.03 -7.88
N ILE A 145 7.34 -0.55 -6.90
CA ILE A 145 7.85 -1.46 -5.86
C ILE A 145 7.65 -2.96 -6.25
N GLN A 146 7.33 -3.26 -7.52
CA GLN A 146 7.04 -4.62 -8.01
C GLN A 146 6.09 -5.44 -7.12
N TRP A 147 4.99 -4.83 -6.67
CA TRP A 147 3.98 -5.48 -5.81
C TRP A 147 3.23 -6.60 -6.57
N THR A 148 3.66 -7.86 -6.44
CA THR A 148 3.11 -9.09 -7.09
C THR A 148 2.65 -10.22 -6.13
N PRO A 149 1.36 -10.66 -6.14
CA PRO A 149 0.24 -10.26 -6.99
C PRO A 149 -0.36 -8.91 -6.61
N LYS A 150 -0.78 -8.16 -7.63
CA LYS A 150 -1.39 -6.84 -7.45
C LYS A 150 -2.53 -6.87 -6.41
N VAL A 151 -2.65 -5.78 -5.66
CA VAL A 151 -3.70 -5.61 -4.61
C VAL A 151 -5.11 -5.92 -5.13
N GLU A 152 -5.41 -5.57 -6.40
CA GLU A 152 -6.69 -5.89 -7.05
C GLU A 152 -7.02 -7.39 -7.05
N VAL A 153 -6.01 -8.25 -7.24
CA VAL A 153 -6.17 -9.71 -7.28
C VAL A 153 -6.52 -10.19 -5.87
N ILE A 154 -5.80 -9.69 -4.86
CA ILE A 154 -6.02 -10.08 -3.46
C ILE A 154 -7.41 -9.62 -2.97
N ILE A 155 -7.83 -8.40 -3.31
CA ILE A 155 -9.17 -7.90 -2.98
C ILE A 155 -10.23 -8.78 -3.65
N THR A 156 -10.06 -9.13 -4.92
CA THR A 156 -11.02 -9.97 -5.65
C THR A 156 -11.15 -11.35 -5.01
N GLU A 157 -10.01 -12.00 -4.68
CA GLU A 157 -10.00 -13.30 -4.00
C GLU A 157 -10.76 -13.25 -2.68
N ILE A 158 -10.47 -12.25 -1.84
CA ILE A 158 -11.01 -12.22 -0.48
C ILE A 158 -12.47 -11.75 -0.47
N VAL A 159 -12.85 -10.77 -1.30
CA VAL A 159 -14.25 -10.30 -1.39
C VAL A 159 -15.15 -11.38 -1.98
N ALA A 160 -14.65 -12.22 -2.89
CA ALA A 160 -15.41 -13.36 -3.40
C ALA A 160 -15.67 -14.43 -2.32
N ASP A 161 -14.85 -14.48 -1.27
CA ASP A 161 -14.97 -15.41 -0.15
C ASP A 161 -15.84 -14.87 1.01
N MET A 162 -16.34 -13.62 0.92
CA MET A 162 -17.17 -12.95 1.95
C MET A 162 -18.68 -12.99 1.66
#